data_AF-A0A4S4L816-F1
#
_entry.id   AF-A0A4S4L816-F1
#
_cell.length_a   1.000
_cell.length_b   1.000
_cell.length_c   1.000
_cell.angle_alpha   90.00
_cell.angle_beta   90.00
_cell.angle_gamma   90.00
#
_symmetry.space_group_name_H-M   'P 1'
#
loop_
_entity.id
_entity.type
_entity.pdbx_description
1 polymer ?
#
loop_
_entity_poly.entity_id
_entity_poly.type
_entity_poly.pdbx_seq_one_letter_code
_entity_poly.pdbx_strand_id
1 'polypeptide(L)'
;MEEALPTITSEPGSVGSRFVSQGDIDSARARRDEQWKAAYARLGQEPPPQPVEDIYDGRSLAEKLAANKAAKQEEWEEKSKLANQFRALEEDEVLFLDSIRNEQERQELKRNLEDAEEVSGFKQAVAARNALPEKPPTSVSSRSQAAPSNKRKLMTEKKTSGMKKALKGVIVRKKPRPTIEDNARTLSEDATVPKESKESKESENDR
;
A
#
# COMPACT_ATOMS: atom_id res chain seq x y z
N MET A 1 22.84 50.05 15.00
CA MET A 1 21.45 50.46 15.24
C MET A 1 20.86 49.37 16.11
N GLU A 2 20.82 49.60 17.41
CA GLU A 2 20.28 48.64 18.37
C GLU A 2 18.76 48.77 18.37
N GLU A 3 18.07 47.69 18.01
CA GLU A 3 16.61 47.63 17.97
C GLU A 3 16.05 47.58 19.39
N ALA A 4 15.42 48.69 19.80
CA ALA A 4 14.72 48.79 21.06
C ALA A 4 13.47 47.89 21.04
N LEU A 5 13.53 46.78 21.77
CA LEU A 5 12.37 45.93 22.02
C LEU A 5 11.31 46.72 22.82
N PRO A 6 10.00 46.60 22.48
CA PRO A 6 8.95 47.27 23.23
C PRO A 6 8.89 46.71 24.65
N THR A 7 9.40 47.51 25.59
CA THR A 7 9.34 47.23 27.03
C THR A 7 7.89 47.35 27.48
N ILE A 8 7.29 46.26 27.94
CA ILE A 8 5.95 46.24 28.52
C ILE A 8 5.96 46.89 29.92
N THR A 9 6.22 48.19 29.98
CA THR A 9 6.12 48.97 31.22
C THR A 9 4.64 49.08 31.58
N SER A 10 4.18 48.15 32.41
CA SER A 10 2.91 48.28 33.10
C SER A 10 3.07 49.38 34.14
N GLU A 11 2.50 50.56 33.84
CA GLU A 11 2.41 51.73 34.73
C GLU A 11 2.02 51.32 36.17
N PRO A 12 2.76 51.78 37.21
CA PRO A 12 2.51 51.40 38.59
C PRO A 12 1.30 52.19 39.15
N GLY A 13 0.09 51.76 38.79
CA GLY A 13 -1.13 52.43 39.25
C GLY A 13 -2.45 51.71 38.98
N SER A 14 -2.46 50.49 38.45
CA SER A 14 -3.72 49.81 38.07
C SER A 14 -3.71 48.32 38.36
N VAL A 15 -3.48 47.94 39.61
CA VAL A 15 -3.68 46.55 40.09
C VAL A 15 -5.07 46.32 40.71
N GLY A 16 -5.88 47.37 40.87
CA GLY A 16 -7.25 47.28 41.40
C GLY A 16 -8.34 46.94 40.38
N SER A 17 -8.02 46.98 39.08
CA SER A 17 -8.96 46.68 37.99
C SER A 17 -8.24 45.92 36.87
N ARG A 18 -7.89 44.66 37.14
CA ARG A 18 -7.38 43.72 36.12
C ARG A 18 -8.50 42.91 35.46
N PHE A 19 -9.73 43.11 35.91
CA PHE A 19 -10.92 42.53 35.33
C PHE A 19 -11.47 43.49 34.29
N VAL A 20 -11.40 43.08 33.04
CA VAL A 20 -12.02 43.80 31.92
C VAL A 20 -13.46 43.32 31.82
N SER A 21 -14.42 44.23 31.75
CA SER A 21 -15.83 43.83 31.58
C SER A 21 -16.04 43.29 30.16
N GLN A 22 -17.03 42.42 29.99
CA GLN A 22 -17.38 41.90 28.67
C GLN A 22 -17.67 43.03 27.67
N GLY A 23 -18.35 44.09 28.12
CA GLY A 23 -18.63 45.26 27.28
C GLY A 23 -17.38 46.03 26.85
N ASP A 24 -16.36 46.11 27.70
CA ASP A 24 -15.08 46.72 27.33
C ASP A 24 -14.35 45.90 26.26
N ILE A 25 -14.39 44.56 26.36
CA ILE A 25 -13.83 43.64 25.36
C ILE A 25 -14.57 43.80 24.02
N ASP A 26 -15.90 43.83 24.05
CA ASP A 26 -16.73 43.94 22.85
C ASP A 26 -16.51 45.31 22.16
N SER A 27 -16.40 46.40 22.93
CA SER A 27 -16.11 47.73 22.39
C SER A 27 -14.70 47.81 21.77
N ALA A 28 -13.72 47.13 22.38
CA ALA A 28 -12.36 47.05 21.85
C ALA A 28 -12.30 46.23 20.55
N ARG A 29 -13.06 45.12 20.47
CA ARG A 29 -13.24 44.33 19.24
C ARG A 29 -13.89 45.15 18.13
N ALA A 30 -14.98 45.86 18.43
CA ALA A 30 -15.67 46.73 17.46
C ALA A 30 -14.75 47.82 16.88
N ARG A 31 -14.00 48.53 17.73
CA ARG A 31 -13.02 49.53 17.27
C ARG A 31 -11.94 48.92 16.39
N ARG A 32 -11.49 47.70 16.73
CA ARG A 32 -10.49 46.97 15.93
C ARG A 32 -11.04 46.59 14.57
N ASP A 33 -12.29 46.10 14.52
CA ASP A 33 -12.97 45.74 13.29
C ASP A 33 -13.24 46.94 12.38
N GLU A 34 -13.63 48.08 12.95
CA GLU A 34 -13.81 49.33 12.20
C GLU A 34 -12.50 49.82 11.59
N GLN A 35 -11.42 49.81 12.36
CA GLN A 35 -10.08 50.18 11.86
C GLN A 35 -9.62 49.21 10.78
N TRP A 36 -9.89 47.92 10.94
CA TRP A 36 -9.54 46.89 9.97
C TRP A 36 -10.32 47.05 8.66
N LYS A 37 -11.64 47.26 8.74
CA LYS A 37 -12.49 47.55 7.58
C LYS A 37 -12.05 48.84 6.89
N ALA A 38 -11.73 49.89 7.64
CA ALA A 38 -11.24 51.14 7.08
C ALA A 38 -9.89 50.98 6.36
N ALA A 39 -8.99 50.15 6.89
CA ALA A 39 -7.72 49.84 6.24
C ALA A 39 -7.91 49.09 4.91
N TYR A 40 -8.83 48.13 4.86
CA TYR A 40 -9.15 47.38 3.64
C TYR A 40 -9.90 48.23 2.60
N ALA A 41 -10.83 49.08 3.06
CA ALA A 41 -11.50 50.06 2.21
C ALA A 41 -10.51 51.04 1.57
N ARG A 42 -9.46 51.46 2.31
CA ARG A 42 -8.37 52.26 1.77
C ARG A 42 -7.54 51.52 0.72
N LEU A 43 -7.39 50.20 0.86
CA LEU A 43 -6.70 49.34 -0.10
C LEU A 43 -7.56 49.01 -1.34
N GLY A 44 -8.86 49.35 -1.31
CA GLY A 44 -9.80 49.06 -2.40
C GLY A 44 -10.17 47.57 -2.51
N GLN A 45 -9.90 46.80 -1.47
CA GLN A 45 -10.23 45.37 -1.39
C GLN A 45 -11.31 45.15 -0.33
N GLU A 46 -12.24 44.23 -0.59
CA GLU A 46 -13.21 43.83 0.42
C GLU A 46 -12.47 43.13 1.57
N PRO A 47 -12.74 43.49 2.85
CA PRO A 47 -12.21 42.76 3.97
C PRO A 47 -12.55 41.27 3.84
N PRO A 48 -11.57 40.36 3.96
CA PRO A 48 -11.85 38.94 3.91
C PRO A 48 -12.86 38.58 5.01
N PRO A 49 -13.74 37.60 4.76
CA PRO A 49 -14.74 37.19 5.74
C PRO A 49 -14.07 36.89 7.07
N GLN A 50 -14.61 37.49 8.14
CA GLN A 50 -14.10 37.28 9.49
C GLN A 50 -14.01 35.78 9.77
N PRO A 51 -12.88 35.28 10.28
CA PRO A 51 -12.79 33.89 10.70
C PRO A 51 -13.88 33.68 11.74
N VAL A 52 -14.79 32.75 11.44
CA VAL A 52 -15.85 32.36 12.36
C VAL A 52 -15.15 31.91 13.63
N GLU A 53 -15.41 32.58 14.77
CA GLU A 53 -14.84 32.11 16.03
C GLU A 53 -15.25 30.65 16.19
N ASP A 54 -14.26 29.77 16.33
CA ASP A 54 -14.49 28.34 16.41
C ASP A 54 -15.52 28.08 17.50
N ILE A 55 -16.67 27.53 17.08
CA ILE A 55 -17.76 27.15 17.97
C ILE A 55 -17.12 26.39 19.12
N TYR A 56 -17.32 26.85 20.35
CA TYR A 56 -16.67 26.30 21.54
C TYR A 56 -16.83 24.78 21.57
N ASP A 57 -15.76 24.10 21.15
CA ASP A 57 -15.72 22.66 21.05
C ASP A 57 -15.36 22.12 22.44
N GLY A 58 -16.33 21.44 23.05
CA GLY A 58 -16.23 20.85 24.39
C GLY A 58 -15.22 19.71 24.50
N ARG A 59 -14.57 19.32 23.40
CA ARG A 59 -13.44 18.40 23.40
C ARG A 59 -12.24 19.02 24.11
N SER A 60 -11.51 18.18 24.84
CA SER A 60 -10.26 18.59 25.50
C SER A 60 -9.23 19.04 24.47
N LEU A 61 -8.33 19.95 24.84
CA LEU A 61 -7.21 20.36 23.97
C LEU A 61 -6.39 19.16 23.50
N ALA A 62 -6.23 18.13 24.33
CA ALA A 62 -5.54 16.90 23.98
C ALA A 62 -6.21 16.16 22.80
N GLU A 63 -7.54 16.10 22.80
CA GLU A 63 -8.31 15.48 21.72
C GLU A 63 -8.21 16.29 20.43
N LYS A 64 -8.25 17.62 20.53
CA LYS A 64 -8.05 18.52 19.37
C LYS A 64 -6.67 18.36 18.74
N LEU A 65 -5.62 18.26 19.56
CA LEU A 65 -4.26 18.04 19.10
C LEU A 65 -4.08 16.64 18.50
N ALA A 66 -4.71 15.62 19.10
CA ALA A 66 -4.70 14.26 18.57
C ALA A 66 -5.41 14.19 17.20
N ALA A 67 -6.58 14.81 17.07
CA ALA A 67 -7.31 14.89 15.80
C ALA A 67 -6.51 15.63 14.72
N ASN A 68 -5.84 16.73 15.05
CA ASN A 68 -4.97 17.45 14.11
C ASN A 68 -3.77 16.60 13.66
N LYS A 69 -3.14 15.87 14.58
CA LYS A 69 -2.06 14.94 14.25
C LYS A 69 -2.55 13.80 13.36
N ALA A 70 -3.69 13.20 13.71
CA ALA A 70 -4.30 12.12 12.95
C ALA A 70 -4.68 12.59 11.54
N ALA A 71 -5.32 13.75 11.39
CA ALA A 71 -5.68 14.31 10.08
C ALA A 71 -4.45 14.56 9.21
N LYS A 72 -3.39 15.18 9.77
CA LYS A 72 -2.13 15.38 9.04
C LYS A 72 -1.48 14.06 8.63
N GLN A 73 -1.53 13.06 9.51
CA GLN A 73 -0.98 11.74 9.24
C GLN A 73 -1.79 11.02 8.14
N GLU A 74 -3.11 11.06 8.21
CA GLU A 74 -4.01 10.47 7.21
C GLU A 74 -3.81 11.12 5.85
N GLU A 75 -3.75 12.46 5.77
CA GLU A 75 -3.46 13.16 4.52
C GLU A 75 -2.09 12.79 3.95
N TRP A 76 -1.07 12.64 4.81
CA TRP A 76 0.27 12.24 4.39
C TRP A 76 0.28 10.79 3.88
N GLU A 77 -0.41 9.89 4.57
CA GLU A 77 -0.56 8.50 4.18
C GLU A 77 -1.36 8.36 2.89
N GLU A 78 -2.43 9.11 2.69
CA GLU A 78 -3.21 9.09 1.45
C GLU A 78 -2.37 9.55 0.25
N LYS A 79 -1.67 10.68 0.39
CA LYS A 79 -0.77 11.20 -0.65
C LYS A 79 0.37 10.23 -0.94
N SER A 80 0.97 9.64 0.10
CA SER A 80 2.10 8.71 -0.04
C SER A 80 1.66 7.33 -0.54
N LYS A 81 0.46 6.87 -0.17
CA LYS A 81 -0.07 5.57 -0.55
C LYS A 81 -0.34 5.49 -2.04
N LEU A 82 -0.95 6.53 -2.62
CA LEU A 82 -1.17 6.58 -4.07
C LEU A 82 0.16 6.69 -4.83
N ALA A 83 1.12 7.44 -4.30
CA ALA A 83 2.47 7.55 -4.88
C ALA A 83 3.22 6.20 -4.88
N ASN A 84 3.09 5.43 -3.80
CA ASN A 84 3.75 4.12 -3.68
C ASN A 84 3.05 3.01 -4.48
N GLN A 85 1.78 3.17 -4.83
CA GLN A 85 1.01 2.15 -5.54
C GLN A 85 1.40 2.03 -7.01
N PHE A 86 1.80 3.15 -7.62
CA PHE A 86 2.25 3.21 -9.00
C PHE A 86 3.68 3.75 -9.03
N ARG A 87 4.62 2.85 -8.72
CA ARG A 87 6.05 3.11 -8.92
C ARG A 87 6.53 2.48 -10.22
N ALA A 88 7.60 3.03 -10.78
CA ALA A 88 8.34 2.34 -11.82
C ALA A 88 8.98 1.06 -11.25
N LEU A 89 9.03 0.00 -12.03
CA LEU A 89 9.78 -1.20 -11.67
C LEU A 89 11.27 -0.83 -11.60
N GLU A 90 11.96 -1.37 -10.60
CA GLU A 90 13.42 -1.29 -10.53
C GLU A 90 14.07 -2.16 -11.60
N GLU A 91 15.31 -1.85 -11.99
CA GLU A 91 16.06 -2.63 -13.00
C GLU A 91 16.14 -4.11 -12.62
N ASP A 92 16.38 -4.41 -11.35
CA ASP A 92 16.42 -5.78 -10.81
C ASP A 92 15.07 -6.49 -10.89
N GLU A 93 13.96 -5.76 -10.73
CA GLU A 93 12.61 -6.33 -10.83
C GLU A 93 12.26 -6.68 -12.28
N VAL A 94 12.67 -5.83 -13.23
CA VAL A 94 12.52 -6.11 -14.67
C VAL A 94 13.32 -7.36 -15.04
N LEU A 95 14.59 -7.43 -14.63
CA LEU A 95 15.43 -8.61 -14.86
C LEU A 95 14.85 -9.88 -14.24
N PHE A 96 14.26 -9.78 -13.04
CA PHE A 96 13.57 -10.90 -12.41
C PHE A 96 12.37 -11.38 -13.24
N LEU A 97 11.52 -10.47 -13.72
CA LEU A 97 10.38 -10.85 -14.57
C LEU A 97 10.83 -11.48 -15.90
N ASP A 98 11.88 -10.95 -16.51
CA ASP A 98 12.48 -11.55 -17.71
C ASP A 98 13.07 -12.94 -17.42
N SER A 99 13.68 -13.14 -16.26
CA SER A 99 14.19 -14.47 -15.85
C SER A 99 13.07 -15.50 -15.69
N ILE A 100 11.92 -15.10 -15.12
CA ILE A 100 10.74 -15.96 -15.01
C ILE A 100 10.20 -16.31 -16.39
N ARG A 101 10.10 -15.31 -17.28
CA ARG A 101 9.63 -15.53 -18.66
C ARG A 101 10.54 -16.48 -19.42
N ASN A 102 11.86 -16.24 -19.37
CA ASN A 102 12.86 -17.09 -20.01
C ASN A 102 12.81 -18.52 -19.45
N GLU A 103 12.61 -18.68 -18.15
CA GLU A 103 12.49 -20.00 -17.52
C GLU A 103 11.22 -20.73 -17.97
N GLN A 104 10.08 -20.03 -18.10
CA GLN A 104 8.85 -20.61 -18.65
C GLN A 104 9.04 -21.05 -20.10
N GLU A 105 9.58 -20.17 -20.95
CA GLU A 105 9.85 -20.48 -22.36
C GLU A 105 10.81 -21.66 -22.50
N ARG A 106 11.85 -21.74 -21.65
CA ARG A 106 12.78 -22.87 -21.62
C ARG A 106 12.09 -24.18 -21.22
N GLN A 107 11.18 -24.15 -20.25
CA GLN A 107 10.42 -25.33 -19.84
C GLN A 107 9.47 -25.78 -20.95
N GLU A 108 8.79 -24.85 -21.62
CA GLU A 108 7.91 -25.17 -22.75
C GLU A 108 8.68 -25.73 -23.94
N LEU A 109 9.84 -25.17 -24.26
CA LEU A 109 10.71 -25.65 -25.33
C LEU A 109 11.21 -27.06 -25.02
N LYS A 110 11.64 -27.33 -23.77
CA LYS A 110 12.03 -28.68 -23.35
C LYS A 110 10.90 -29.68 -23.50
N ARG A 111 9.70 -29.36 -23.01
CA ARG A 111 8.52 -30.22 -23.16
C ARG A 111 8.25 -30.51 -24.65
N ASN A 112 8.30 -29.48 -25.50
CA ASN A 112 8.07 -29.65 -26.93
C ASN A 112 9.13 -30.51 -27.61
N LEU A 113 10.40 -30.40 -27.19
CA LEU A 113 11.48 -31.26 -27.70
C LEU A 113 11.29 -32.72 -27.27
N GLU A 114 10.94 -32.96 -26.00
CA GLU A 114 10.64 -34.29 -25.47
C GLU A 114 9.44 -34.91 -26.23
N ASP A 115 8.35 -34.16 -26.36
CA ASP A 115 7.16 -34.57 -27.14
C ASP A 115 7.53 -34.90 -28.60
N ALA A 116 8.37 -34.07 -29.23
CA ALA A 116 8.81 -34.28 -30.61
C ALA A 116 9.68 -35.54 -30.75
N GLU A 117 10.57 -35.80 -29.79
CA GLU A 117 11.41 -36.99 -29.76
C GLU A 117 10.56 -38.26 -29.61
N GLU A 118 9.61 -38.28 -28.68
CA GLU A 118 8.68 -39.39 -28.48
C GLU A 118 7.87 -39.71 -29.75
N VAL A 119 7.30 -38.67 -30.39
CA VAL A 119 6.55 -38.81 -31.64
C VAL A 119 7.46 -39.33 -32.77
N SER A 120 8.70 -38.84 -32.86
CA SER A 120 9.66 -39.29 -33.87
C SER A 120 10.05 -40.75 -33.68
N GLY A 121 10.31 -41.18 -32.44
CA GLY A 121 10.63 -42.55 -32.08
C GLY A 121 9.47 -43.50 -32.36
N PHE A 122 8.23 -43.08 -32.06
CA PHE A 122 7.04 -43.84 -32.42
C PHE A 122 6.91 -44.02 -33.93
N LYS A 123 7.08 -42.95 -34.71
CA LYS A 123 7.05 -43.02 -36.19
C LYS A 123 8.10 -43.98 -36.73
N GLN A 124 9.32 -43.94 -36.19
CA GLN A 124 10.40 -44.84 -36.58
C GLN A 124 10.10 -46.29 -36.22
N ALA A 125 9.60 -46.57 -35.02
CA ALA A 125 9.25 -47.91 -34.57
C ALA A 125 8.09 -48.51 -35.40
N VAL A 126 7.07 -47.71 -35.72
CA VAL A 126 5.97 -48.13 -36.61
C VAL A 126 6.49 -48.43 -38.02
N ALA A 127 7.35 -47.57 -38.56
CA ALA A 127 7.97 -47.81 -39.86
C ALA A 127 8.82 -49.09 -39.87
N ALA A 128 9.64 -49.32 -38.84
CA ALA A 128 10.45 -50.53 -38.70
C ALA A 128 9.59 -51.80 -38.56
N ARG A 129 8.51 -51.74 -37.79
CA ARG A 129 7.55 -52.85 -37.67
C ARG A 129 6.90 -53.18 -39.03
N ASN A 130 6.49 -52.17 -39.78
CA ASN A 130 5.87 -52.35 -41.09
C ASN A 130 6.86 -52.81 -42.17
N ALA A 131 8.15 -52.49 -42.02
CA ALA A 131 9.21 -52.92 -42.94
C ALA A 131 9.71 -54.36 -42.68
N LEU A 132 9.44 -54.94 -41.50
CA LEU A 132 9.82 -56.32 -41.20
C LEU A 132 8.76 -57.29 -41.78
N PRO A 133 9.15 -58.28 -42.61
CA PRO A 133 8.20 -59.23 -43.18
C PRO A 133 7.54 -60.09 -42.08
N GLU A 134 6.22 -60.25 -42.14
CA GLU A 134 5.41 -60.98 -41.16
C GLU A 134 5.96 -62.40 -40.88
N LYS A 135 6.39 -62.64 -39.64
CA LYS A 135 6.53 -64.00 -39.10
C LYS A 135 5.22 -64.36 -38.36
N PRO A 136 4.61 -65.54 -38.59
CA PRO A 136 3.23 -65.80 -38.18
C PRO A 136 3.05 -65.80 -36.65
N PRO A 137 1.86 -65.38 -36.15
CA PRO A 137 1.62 -65.21 -34.72
C PRO A 137 1.51 -66.56 -34.00
N THR A 138 2.42 -66.81 -33.06
CA THR A 138 2.19 -67.79 -31.99
C THR A 138 1.04 -67.32 -31.12
N SER A 139 -0.06 -68.06 -31.19
CA SER A 139 -1.25 -67.92 -30.37
C SER A 139 -0.94 -68.14 -28.90
N VAL A 140 -1.26 -67.16 -28.06
CA VAL A 140 -1.40 -67.36 -26.61
C VAL A 140 -2.80 -66.93 -26.19
N SER A 141 -3.66 -67.95 -26.19
CA SER A 141 -4.67 -68.28 -25.17
C SER A 141 -5.41 -67.12 -24.47
N SER A 142 -6.67 -67.00 -24.84
CA SER A 142 -7.74 -66.40 -24.04
C SER A 142 -7.83 -67.07 -22.65
N ARG A 143 -7.73 -66.26 -21.58
CA ARG A 143 -8.03 -66.68 -20.20
C ARG A 143 -9.20 -65.86 -19.67
N SER A 144 -10.40 -66.39 -19.86
CA SER A 144 -11.65 -65.90 -19.24
C SER A 144 -12.16 -66.95 -18.26
N GLN A 145 -12.00 -66.71 -16.94
CA GLN A 145 -12.71 -67.34 -15.79
C GLN A 145 -12.39 -66.47 -14.56
N ALA A 146 -13.25 -66.20 -13.56
CA ALA A 146 -14.63 -66.51 -13.24
C ALA A 146 -15.06 -65.56 -12.10
N ALA A 147 -16.37 -65.33 -11.96
CA ALA A 147 -16.95 -64.62 -10.81
C ALA A 147 -16.91 -65.45 -9.51
N PRO A 148 -17.16 -64.82 -8.35
CA PRO A 148 -18.12 -65.43 -7.45
C PRO A 148 -19.19 -64.45 -6.94
N SER A 149 -20.35 -65.08 -6.77
CA SER A 149 -21.62 -64.64 -6.25
C SER A 149 -21.59 -64.13 -4.81
N ASN A 150 -22.45 -63.15 -4.48
CA ASN A 150 -23.13 -63.12 -3.19
C ASN A 150 -24.46 -62.31 -3.18
N LYS A 151 -25.55 -63.10 -3.20
CA LYS A 151 -26.81 -63.04 -2.42
C LYS A 151 -27.47 -61.69 -2.01
N ARG A 152 -28.70 -61.53 -2.54
CA ARG A 152 -29.98 -61.00 -1.94
C ARG A 152 -30.01 -59.50 -1.57
N LYS A 153 -31.03 -58.69 -1.90
CA LYS A 153 -32.48 -58.84 -1.68
C LYS A 153 -33.25 -57.75 -2.48
N LEU A 154 -34.45 -58.05 -2.97
CA LEU A 154 -35.40 -57.09 -3.59
C LEU A 154 -35.83 -56.01 -2.59
N MET A 155 -35.93 -54.73 -3.00
CA MET A 155 -36.93 -53.73 -2.57
C MET A 155 -37.08 -52.59 -3.59
N THR A 156 -38.32 -52.14 -3.78
CA THR A 156 -38.85 -51.15 -4.73
C THR A 156 -38.72 -49.69 -4.25
N GLU A 157 -38.63 -48.78 -5.24
CA GLU A 157 -39.02 -47.35 -5.28
C GLU A 157 -38.42 -46.24 -4.36
N LYS A 158 -38.05 -45.16 -5.08
CA LYS A 158 -38.22 -43.70 -4.83
C LYS A 158 -37.22 -42.87 -3.98
N LYS A 159 -36.80 -41.80 -4.68
CA LYS A 159 -36.63 -40.38 -4.29
C LYS A 159 -35.36 -39.88 -3.56
N THR A 160 -34.74 -38.93 -4.27
CA THR A 160 -34.28 -37.59 -3.84
C THR A 160 -32.98 -37.39 -3.07
N SER A 161 -32.20 -36.46 -3.65
CA SER A 161 -31.38 -35.43 -3.00
C SER A 161 -30.12 -35.89 -2.27
N GLY A 162 -29.03 -35.94 -3.03
CA GLY A 162 -27.68 -36.04 -2.49
C GLY A 162 -26.71 -35.21 -3.32
N MET A 163 -26.47 -33.95 -2.90
CA MET A 163 -25.12 -33.38 -2.87
C MET A 163 -25.12 -32.14 -1.98
N LYS A 164 -25.07 -32.39 -0.66
CA LYS A 164 -24.69 -31.37 0.31
C LYS A 164 -23.16 -31.29 0.32
N LYS A 165 -22.65 -30.07 0.16
CA LYS A 165 -21.49 -29.50 0.89
C LYS A 165 -20.09 -30.07 0.58
N ALA A 166 -19.26 -29.31 -0.14
CA ALA A 166 -17.80 -29.35 0.03
C ALA A 166 -17.04 -28.07 -0.41
N LEU A 167 -17.66 -26.88 -0.34
CA LEU A 167 -16.95 -25.60 -0.55
C LEU A 167 -17.20 -24.71 0.67
N LYS A 168 -16.62 -25.08 1.81
CA LYS A 168 -16.55 -24.22 3.00
C LYS A 168 -15.16 -23.57 2.96
N GLY A 169 -15.14 -22.26 2.79
CA GLY A 169 -13.97 -21.45 2.45
C GLY A 169 -12.76 -21.59 3.36
N VAL A 170 -11.60 -21.28 2.79
CA VAL A 170 -10.31 -21.15 3.46
C VAL A 170 -10.35 -19.95 4.39
N ILE A 171 -10.17 -20.17 5.70
CA ILE A 171 -9.95 -19.12 6.70
C ILE A 171 -8.43 -19.03 6.93
N VAL A 172 -7.81 -17.91 6.55
CA VAL A 172 -6.41 -17.61 6.88
C VAL A 172 -6.35 -17.06 8.31
N ARG A 173 -5.61 -17.74 9.20
CA ARG A 173 -5.30 -17.24 10.55
C ARG A 173 -4.16 -16.19 10.46
N LYS A 174 -4.45 -14.96 10.89
CA LYS A 174 -3.47 -13.88 11.07
C LYS A 174 -2.63 -14.16 12.34
N LYS A 175 -1.31 -14.28 12.18
CA LYS A 175 -0.34 -14.39 13.30
C LYS A 175 -0.29 -13.06 14.08
N PRO A 176 -0.16 -13.07 15.42
CA PRO A 176 0.04 -11.85 16.19
C PRO A 176 1.44 -11.29 15.96
N ARG A 177 1.51 -9.96 15.83
CA ARG A 177 2.73 -9.15 15.72
C ARG A 177 3.43 -9.13 17.09
N PRO A 178 4.75 -9.32 17.19
CA PRO A 178 5.46 -9.18 18.45
C PRO A 178 5.44 -7.70 18.88
N THR A 179 5.07 -7.48 20.14
CA THR A 179 5.21 -6.23 20.88
C THR A 179 6.69 -5.94 21.05
N ILE A 180 7.16 -4.83 20.46
CA ILE A 180 8.47 -4.26 20.78
C ILE A 180 8.23 -3.35 21.98
N GLU A 181 8.72 -3.79 23.12
CA GLU A 181 8.77 -3.01 24.36
C GLU A 181 9.80 -1.88 24.24
N ASP A 182 9.46 -0.78 24.89
CA ASP A 182 10.29 0.41 25.10
C ASP A 182 11.69 0.06 25.64
N ASN A 183 12.72 0.67 25.04
CA ASN A 183 14.00 0.84 25.73
C ASN A 183 14.54 2.25 25.47
N ALA A 184 14.40 3.10 26.48
CA ALA A 184 15.11 4.34 26.62
C ALA A 184 16.46 4.08 27.30
N ARG A 185 17.56 4.55 26.68
CA ARG A 185 18.85 5.00 27.28
C ARG A 185 19.87 5.26 26.15
N THR A 186 20.11 6.53 25.77
CA THR A 186 21.18 7.45 26.25
C THR A 186 22.57 7.26 25.63
N LEU A 187 22.97 8.31 24.88
CA LEU A 187 24.29 9.00 24.81
C LEU A 187 25.38 8.56 23.78
N SER A 188 25.89 9.61 23.09
CA SER A 188 27.26 9.89 22.55
C SER A 188 27.85 8.93 21.51
N GLU A 189 28.64 9.29 20.50
CA GLU A 189 29.41 10.47 20.08
C GLU A 189 29.83 10.20 18.59
N ASP A 190 29.81 11.22 17.74
CA ASP A 190 30.95 11.76 16.97
C ASP A 190 31.60 10.87 15.89
N ALA A 191 31.51 11.29 14.60
CA ALA A 191 32.64 11.36 13.65
C ALA A 191 32.18 11.61 12.18
N THR A 192 32.45 12.84 11.74
CA THR A 192 33.20 13.17 10.49
C THR A 192 32.53 13.11 9.10
N VAL A 193 32.36 14.33 8.55
CA VAL A 193 32.10 14.76 7.15
C VAL A 193 33.45 14.87 6.39
N PRO A 194 33.58 14.61 5.06
CA PRO A 194 33.46 15.64 3.99
C PRO A 194 32.80 15.10 2.70
N LYS A 195 31.91 15.79 1.96
CA LYS A 195 31.86 17.13 1.33
C LYS A 195 32.92 17.34 0.23
N GLU A 196 32.48 17.33 -1.03
CA GLU A 196 32.95 18.18 -2.14
C GLU A 196 31.78 18.29 -3.15
N SER A 197 31.13 19.45 -3.34
CA SER A 197 31.55 20.62 -4.13
C SER A 197 31.54 20.30 -5.63
N LYS A 198 30.65 20.89 -6.44
CA LYS A 198 30.84 22.10 -7.29
C LYS A 198 29.83 21.93 -8.45
N GLU A 199 29.35 22.89 -9.22
CA GLU A 199 29.51 24.33 -9.35
C GLU A 199 28.48 24.78 -10.40
N SER A 200 28.22 26.07 -10.37
CA SER A 200 27.37 26.89 -11.21
C SER A 200 27.73 26.91 -12.71
N LYS A 201 26.69 27.14 -13.53
CA LYS A 201 26.58 28.13 -14.62
C LYS A 201 27.65 28.21 -15.74
N GLU A 202 27.13 28.05 -16.97
CA GLU A 202 27.06 29.08 -18.03
C GLU A 202 28.32 29.40 -18.89
N SER A 203 28.05 29.73 -20.15
CA SER A 203 28.91 30.08 -21.32
C SER A 203 29.53 28.90 -22.10
N GLU A 204 29.18 28.63 -23.37
CA GLU A 204 29.29 29.45 -24.59
C GLU A 204 30.74 29.58 -25.07
N ASN A 205 31.15 28.74 -26.05
CA ASN A 205 31.95 29.17 -27.20
C ASN A 205 32.10 28.08 -28.28
N ASP A 206 31.61 28.39 -29.48
CA ASP A 206 32.24 28.25 -30.80
C ASP A 206 33.33 27.18 -31.05
N ARG A 207 33.03 26.21 -31.92
CA ARG A 207 33.96 25.73 -32.97
C ARG A 207 33.25 24.94 -34.08
#